data_AF-A0A1L5KWF8-F1
#
_entry.id   AF-A0A1L5KWF8-F1
#
_cell.length_a   1.000
_cell.length_b   1.000
_cell.length_c   1.000
_cell.angle_alpha   90.00
_cell.angle_beta   90.00
_cell.angle_gamma   90.00
#
_symmetry.space_group_name_H-M   'P 1'
#
loop_
_entity.id
_entity.type
_entity.pdbx_description
1 polymer ?
#
loop_
_entity_poly.entity_id
_entity_poly.type
_entity_poly.pdbx_seq_one_letter_code
_entity_poly.pdbx_strand_id
1 'polypeptide(L)' 'PVFINGECVYHSPSVMEIAEYCRQEKDTLWDETKRLFYPHNVYVDLSDRLYQVKKELLDQMSMDNL' A
#
# COMPACT_ATOMS: atom_id res chain seq x y z
N PRO A 1 3.50 -5.45 -12.48
CA PRO A 1 2.14 -5.00 -12.88
C PRO A 1 1.32 -6.22 -13.32
N VAL A 2 0.00 -6.20 -13.13
CA VAL A 2 -0.86 -7.35 -13.52
C VAL A 2 -1.15 -7.35 -15.02
N PHE A 3 -1.40 -6.16 -15.58
CA PHE A 3 -1.65 -5.94 -17.01
C PHE A 3 -0.69 -4.90 -17.58
N ILE A 4 -0.32 -5.07 -18.84
CA ILE A 4 0.44 -4.08 -19.63
C ILE A 4 -0.29 -3.89 -20.96
N ASN A 5 -0.70 -2.66 -21.27
CA ASN A 5 -1.40 -2.32 -22.51
C ASN A 5 -2.64 -3.20 -22.81
N GLY A 6 -3.35 -3.64 -21.76
CA GLY A 6 -4.53 -4.50 -21.88
C GLY A 6 -4.22 -6.01 -21.93
N GLU A 7 -2.95 -6.40 -22.04
CA GLU A 7 -2.54 -7.81 -21.96
C GLU A 7 -2.25 -8.22 -20.51
N CYS A 8 -2.80 -9.37 -20.10
CA CYS A 8 -2.50 -9.97 -18.80
C CYS A 8 -1.09 -10.58 -18.84
N VAL A 9 -0.14 -9.94 -18.14
CA VAL A 9 1.26 -10.39 -18.08
C VAL A 9 1.58 -11.10 -16.77
N TYR A 10 0.65 -11.12 -15.83
CA TYR A 10 0.80 -11.80 -14.54
C TYR A 10 0.23 -13.21 -14.59
N HIS A 11 1.03 -14.18 -14.17
CA HIS A 11 0.59 -15.54 -13.97
C HIS A 11 0.11 -15.72 -12.53
N SER A 12 -1.19 -16.00 -12.37
CA SER A 12 -1.75 -16.22 -11.05
C SER A 12 -1.19 -17.51 -10.43
N PRO A 13 -0.64 -17.45 -9.22
CA PRO A 13 -0.31 -18.64 -8.45
C PRO A 13 -1.59 -19.43 -8.10
N SER A 14 -1.40 -20.70 -7.77
CA SER A 14 -2.45 -21.55 -7.23
C SER A 14 -2.92 -21.08 -5.86
N VAL A 15 -4.12 -21.49 -5.45
CA VAL A 15 -4.70 -21.14 -4.14
C VAL A 15 -3.79 -21.58 -2.98
N MET A 16 -3.10 -22.71 -3.14
CA MET A 16 -2.19 -23.23 -2.10
C MET A 16 -0.92 -22.39 -1.98
N GLU A 17 -0.36 -21.94 -3.11
CA GLU A 17 0.79 -21.03 -3.12
C GLU A 17 0.42 -19.66 -2.53
N ILE A 18 -0.78 -19.15 -2.82
CA ILE A 18 -1.30 -17.90 -2.22
C ILE A 18 -1.44 -18.03 -0.71
N ALA A 19 -2.02 -19.14 -0.24
CA ALA A 19 -2.19 -19.39 1.19
C ALA A 19 -0.85 -19.49 1.91
N GLU A 20 0.13 -20.15 1.29
CA GLU A 20 1.46 -20.30 1.84
C GLU A 20 2.23 -18.97 1.91
N TYR A 21 2.21 -18.19 0.82
CA TYR A 21 2.77 -16.84 0.79
C TYR A 21 2.17 -15.96 1.89
N CYS A 22 0.85 -16.00 2.07
CA CYS A 22 0.18 -15.25 3.14
C CYS A 22 0.64 -15.65 4.55
N ARG A 23 0.88 -16.95 4.81
CA ARG A 23 1.42 -17.38 6.11
C ARG A 23 2.82 -16.83 6.33
N GLN A 24 3.69 -16.97 5.35
CA GLN A 24 5.09 -16.50 5.43
C GLN A 24 5.16 -14.98 5.65
N GLU A 25 4.40 -14.20 4.88
CA GLU A 25 4.39 -12.74 5.04
C GLU A 25 3.82 -12.31 6.40
N LYS A 26 2.80 -13.01 6.91
CA LYS A 26 2.26 -12.73 8.25
C LYS A 26 3.28 -12.94 9.36
N ASP A 27 4.23 -13.85 9.19
CA ASP A 27 5.30 -14.08 10.15
C ASP A 27 6.30 -12.91 10.18
N THR A 28 6.36 -12.09 9.12
CA THR A 28 7.20 -10.88 9.06
C THR A 28 6.58 -9.67 9.78
N LEU A 29 5.27 -9.71 10.03
CA LEU A 29 4.57 -8.62 10.71
C LEU A 29 4.80 -8.67 12.23
N TRP A 30 4.92 -7.50 12.84
CA TRP A 30 5.04 -7.37 14.30
C TRP A 30 3.79 -7.85 15.03
N ASP A 31 3.97 -8.45 16.21
CA ASP A 31 2.87 -9.03 16.97
C ASP A 31 1.83 -7.99 17.41
N GLU A 32 2.27 -6.75 17.67
CA GLU A 32 1.41 -5.65 18.07
C GLU A 32 0.43 -5.24 16.98
N THR A 33 0.83 -5.32 15.71
CA THR A 33 -0.04 -4.98 14.56
C THR A 33 -0.99 -6.13 14.23
N LYS A 34 -0.66 -7.36 14.66
CA LYS A 34 -1.49 -8.57 14.49
C LYS A 34 -2.55 -8.78 15.58
N ARG A 35 -2.58 -7.96 16.64
CA ARG A 35 -3.54 -8.14 17.76
C ARG A 35 -5.00 -8.01 17.29
N LEU A 36 -5.87 -8.88 17.79
CA LEU A 36 -7.32 -8.87 17.46
C LEU A 36 -8.05 -7.65 18.05
N PHE A 37 -7.61 -7.19 19.22
CA PHE A 37 -8.17 -6.04 19.90
C PHE A 37 -7.10 -4.97 20.03
N TYR A 38 -7.43 -3.73 19.64
CA TYR A 38 -6.52 -2.59 19.69
C TYR A 38 -5.16 -2.87 19.02
N PRO A 39 -5.16 -3.24 17.72
CA PRO A 39 -3.91 -3.42 16.97
C PRO A 39 -3.13 -2.11 16.95
N HIS A 40 -1.81 -2.22 16.96
CA HIS A 40 -0.96 -1.05 16.73
C HIS A 40 -1.11 -0.57 15.28
N ASN A 41 -1.15 0.76 15.10
CA ASN A 41 -1.30 1.35 13.78
C ASN A 41 -0.03 1.13 12.95
N VAL A 42 -0.19 0.71 11.70
CA VAL A 42 0.90 0.68 10.72
C VAL A 42 0.93 2.03 10.02
N TYR A 43 1.97 2.82 10.26
CA TYR A 43 2.16 4.11 9.61
C TYR A 43 2.63 3.91 8.16
N VAL A 44 2.01 4.64 7.24
CA VAL A 44 2.40 4.65 5.83
C VAL A 44 2.82 6.07 5.50
N ASP A 45 4.14 6.29 5.49
CA ASP A 45 4.71 7.60 5.25
C ASP A 45 4.88 7.87 3.76
N LEU A 46 4.73 9.14 3.40
CA LEU A 46 5.04 9.62 2.06
C LEU A 46 6.54 9.89 1.98
N SER A 47 7.16 9.50 0.86
CA SER A 47 8.48 10.04 0.54
C SER A 47 8.40 11.57 0.45
N ASP A 48 9.50 12.25 0.80
CA ASP A 48 9.55 13.72 0.81
C ASP A 48 9.07 14.34 -0.50
N ARG A 49 9.47 13.74 -1.64
CA ARG A 49 9.04 14.19 -2.96
C ARG A 49 7.53 14.09 -3.15
N LEU A 50 6.92 12.97 -2.74
CA LEU A 50 5.47 12.77 -2.88
C LEU A 50 4.68 13.66 -1.92
N TYR A 51 5.19 13.86 -0.71
CA TYR A 51 4.62 14.81 0.24
C TYR A 51 4.62 16.24 -0.33
N GLN A 52 5.75 16.67 -0.91
CA GLN A 52 5.88 17.99 -1.51
C GLN A 52 4.90 18.19 -2.69
N VAL A 53 4.78 17.20 -3.58
CA VAL A 53 3.80 17.24 -4.67
C VAL A 53 2.37 17.38 -4.14
N LYS A 54 2.00 16.61 -3.11
CA LYS A 54 0.68 16.73 -2.48
C LYS A 54 0.46 18.14 -1.94
N LYS A 55 1.45 18.72 -1.25
CA LYS A 55 1.37 20.06 -0.69
C LYS A 55 1.18 21.12 -1.78
N GLU A 56 1.98 21.07 -2.84
CA GLU A 56 1.90 22.02 -3.96
C GLU A 56 0.53 22.00 -4.64
N LEU A 57 -0.05 20.82 -4.84
CA LEU A 57 -1.39 20.70 -5.42
C LEU A 57 -2.47 21.32 -4.53
N LEU A 58 -2.37 21.13 -3.20
CA LEU A 58 -3.30 21.74 -2.25
C LEU A 58 -3.16 23.26 -2.21
N ASP A 59 -1.92 23.76 -2.24
CA ASP A 59 -1.63 25.20 -2.27
C ASP A 59 -2.21 25.84 -3.55
N GLN A 60 -2.03 25.21 -4.71
CA GLN A 60 -2.58 25.67 -5.99
C GLN A 60 -4.11 25.75 -5.95
N MET A 61 -4.78 24.68 -5.52
CA MET A 61 -6.25 24.65 -5.44
C MET A 61 -6.81 25.67 -4.43
N SER A 62 -6.05 26.00 -3.39
CA SER A 62 -6.46 27.01 -2.41
C SER A 62 -6.34 28.43 -2.95
N MET A 63 -5.35 28.68 -3.83
CA MET A 63 -5.16 29.99 -4.48
C MET A 63 -6.13 30.23 -5.64
N ASP A 64 -6.51 29.19 -6.38
CA ASP A 64 -7.46 29.30 -7.50
C ASP A 64 -8.92 29.58 -7.06
N ASN A 65 -9.23 29.38 -5.77
CA ASN A 65 -10.55 29.66 -5.17
C ASN A 65 -10.66 31.07 -4.53
N LEU A 66 -9.63 31.91 -4.71
CA LEU A 66 -9.57 33.32 -4.29
C LEU A 66 -9.61 34.24 -5.51
#